data_AF-A0A838HLU1-F1
#
_entry.id   AF-A0A838HLU1-F1
#
_cell.length_a   1.000
_cell.length_b   1.000
_cell.length_c   1.000
_cell.angle_alpha   90.00
_cell.angle_beta   90.00
_cell.angle_gamma   90.00
#
_symmetry.space_group_name_H-M   'P 1'
#
loop_
_entity.id
_entity.type
_entity.pdbx_description
1 polymer ?
#
loop_
_entity_poly.entity_id
_entity_poly.type
_entity_poly.pdbx_seq_one_letter_code
_entity_poly.pdbx_strand_id
1 'polypeptide(L)'
;MSLQPVAESIKAHLPEILEEWQSAAECDPWIALPRESRVNDLENVARGLVDVALSEGPSAEMRLKEVRWAAGHGKHRLEMGLPDHIIFAEYRILRQALWNFVTANFPAATAHQATFRLDACSTLATLASLRGYHYADFEHRGEWPQVVDRLADKWPSWP
;
A
#
# COMPACT_ATOMS: atom_id res chain seq x y z
N MET A 1 -7.39 17.41 13.70
CA MET A 1 -6.83 18.16 12.57
C MET A 1 -7.05 17.31 11.34
N SER A 2 -7.71 17.85 10.33
CA SER A 2 -7.99 17.09 9.11
C SER A 2 -6.71 16.82 8.34
N LEU A 3 -6.55 15.59 7.84
CA LEU A 3 -5.44 15.18 6.97
C LEU A 3 -5.86 15.15 5.49
N GLN A 4 -7.07 15.59 5.18
CA GLN A 4 -7.59 15.64 3.81
C GLN A 4 -6.66 16.43 2.85
N PRO A 5 -6.08 17.60 3.22
CA PRO A 5 -5.15 18.29 2.34
C PRO A 5 -3.86 17.48 2.06
N VAL A 6 -3.42 16.67 3.03
CA VAL A 6 -2.27 15.76 2.84
C VAL A 6 -2.64 14.67 1.85
N ALA A 7 -3.81 14.07 2.00
CA ALA A 7 -4.31 13.03 1.11
C ALA A 7 -4.45 13.52 -0.34
N GLU A 8 -5.02 14.70 -0.54
CA GLU A 8 -5.18 15.33 -1.85
C GLU A 8 -3.83 15.64 -2.49
N SER A 9 -2.90 16.19 -1.71
CA SER A 9 -1.55 16.51 -2.19
C SER A 9 -0.77 15.25 -2.58
N ILE A 10 -0.78 14.20 -1.74
CA ILE A 10 -0.14 12.92 -2.10
C ILE A 10 -0.76 12.37 -3.39
N LYS A 11 -2.09 12.34 -3.50
CA LYS A 11 -2.78 11.81 -4.69
C LYS A 11 -2.49 12.60 -5.96
N ALA A 12 -2.30 13.90 -5.84
CA ALA A 12 -1.92 14.76 -6.96
C ALA A 12 -0.46 14.54 -7.41
N HIS A 13 0.42 14.13 -6.49
CA HIS A 13 1.84 13.90 -6.74
C HIS A 13 2.23 12.40 -6.70
N LEU A 14 1.25 11.51 -6.87
CA LEU A 14 1.51 10.07 -6.90
C LEU A 14 2.51 9.68 -8.00
N PRO A 15 2.48 10.25 -9.22
CA PRO A 15 3.48 9.96 -10.23
C PRO A 15 4.91 10.22 -9.76
N GLU A 16 5.18 11.39 -9.14
CA GLU A 16 6.50 11.76 -8.65
C GLU A 16 6.95 10.86 -7.48
N ILE A 17 6.03 10.52 -6.58
CA ILE A 17 6.29 9.60 -5.46
C ILE A 17 6.65 8.20 -5.99
N LEU A 18 5.97 7.74 -7.05
CA LEU A 18 6.24 6.44 -7.67
C LEU A 18 7.54 6.46 -8.50
N GLU A 19 7.94 7.60 -9.06
CA GLU A 19 9.26 7.76 -9.68
C GLU A 19 10.39 7.70 -8.64
N GLU A 20 10.21 8.31 -7.46
CA GLU A 20 11.14 8.18 -6.34
C GLU A 20 11.22 6.72 -5.87
N TRP A 21 10.06 6.07 -5.72
CA TRP A 21 9.98 4.65 -5.40
C TRP A 21 10.74 3.79 -6.42
N GLN A 22 10.55 4.05 -7.72
CA GLN A 22 11.22 3.30 -8.78
C GLN A 22 12.74 3.50 -8.73
N SER A 23 13.19 4.73 -8.52
CA SER A 23 14.62 5.07 -8.42
C SER A 23 15.27 4.37 -7.22
N ALA A 24 14.57 4.32 -6.08
CA ALA A 24 15.03 3.58 -4.91
C ALA A 24 15.04 2.07 -5.15
N ALA A 25 14.02 1.52 -5.83
CA ALA A 25 13.96 0.10 -6.17
C ALA A 25 15.07 -0.33 -7.16
N GLU A 26 15.51 0.56 -8.05
CA GLU A 26 16.67 0.33 -8.93
C GLU A 26 17.99 0.22 -8.19
N CYS A 27 18.12 0.95 -7.09
CA CYS A 27 19.32 0.96 -6.26
C CYS A 27 19.33 -0.17 -5.22
N ASP A 28 18.23 -0.89 -5.06
CA ASP A 28 18.09 -1.96 -4.08
C ASP A 28 18.45 -3.32 -4.69
N PRO A 29 19.60 -3.93 -4.29
CA PRO A 29 20.06 -5.19 -4.86
C PRO A 29 19.13 -6.36 -4.56
N TRP A 30 18.24 -6.23 -3.58
CA TRP A 30 17.26 -7.26 -3.22
C TRP A 30 15.95 -7.16 -4.00
N ILE A 31 15.72 -6.02 -4.68
CA ILE A 31 14.50 -5.81 -5.45
C ILE A 31 14.74 -6.02 -6.92
N ALA A 32 15.80 -5.44 -7.50
CA ALA A 32 16.23 -5.56 -8.90
C ALA A 32 15.15 -6.09 -9.88
N LEU A 33 13.96 -5.50 -9.85
CA LEU A 33 12.84 -5.94 -10.68
C LEU A 33 13.10 -5.43 -12.11
N PRO A 34 12.76 -6.18 -13.16
CA PRO A 34 12.68 -5.60 -14.51
C PRO A 34 11.75 -4.39 -14.49
N ARG A 35 12.07 -3.33 -15.24
CA ARG A 35 11.29 -2.08 -15.23
C ARG A 35 9.83 -2.31 -15.59
N GLU A 36 9.57 -3.25 -16.49
CA GLU A 36 8.25 -3.65 -16.94
C GLU A 36 7.40 -4.27 -15.82
N SER A 37 8.06 -4.80 -14.79
CA SER A 37 7.42 -5.45 -13.64
C SER A 37 7.10 -4.50 -12.49
N ARG A 38 7.52 -3.23 -12.55
CA ARG A 38 7.58 -2.37 -11.37
C ARG A 38 6.29 -1.60 -11.06
N VAL A 39 5.51 -1.20 -12.07
CA VAL A 39 4.47 -0.15 -11.93
C VAL A 39 3.05 -0.68 -12.19
N ASN A 40 2.75 -1.96 -11.91
CA ASN A 40 1.40 -2.50 -12.12
C ASN A 40 0.38 -1.93 -11.09
N ASP A 41 -0.21 -2.78 -10.25
CA ASP A 41 -1.25 -2.37 -9.29
C ASP A 41 -0.75 -1.45 -8.17
N LEU A 42 0.55 -1.15 -8.12
CA LEU A 42 1.17 -0.34 -7.08
C LEU A 42 0.59 1.08 -7.01
N GLU A 43 0.21 1.69 -8.14
CA GLU A 43 -0.46 3.01 -8.11
C GLU A 43 -1.83 2.91 -7.43
N ASN A 44 -2.61 1.89 -7.76
CA ASN A 44 -3.93 1.68 -7.15
C ASN A 44 -3.81 1.40 -5.64
N VAL A 45 -2.81 0.60 -5.25
CA VAL A 45 -2.48 0.34 -3.84
C VAL A 45 -2.06 1.64 -3.15
N ALA A 46 -1.16 2.44 -3.72
CA ALA A 46 -0.73 3.69 -3.11
C ALA A 46 -1.90 4.67 -2.94
N ARG A 47 -2.77 4.77 -3.95
CA ARG A 47 -3.96 5.64 -3.90
C ARG A 47 -4.97 5.17 -2.85
N GLY A 48 -5.31 3.87 -2.83
CA GLY A 48 -6.25 3.31 -1.86
C GLY A 48 -5.70 3.32 -0.43
N LEU A 49 -4.39 3.08 -0.25
CA LEU A 49 -3.70 3.23 1.02
C LEU A 49 -3.85 4.66 1.56
N VAL A 50 -3.63 5.68 0.72
CA VAL A 50 -3.80 7.10 1.11
C VAL A 50 -5.25 7.40 1.47
N ASP A 51 -6.20 6.92 0.66
CA ASP A 51 -7.62 7.10 0.90
C ASP A 51 -8.04 6.49 2.25
N VAL A 52 -7.62 5.26 2.57
CA VAL A 52 -7.96 4.60 3.84
C VAL A 52 -7.21 5.22 5.02
N ALA A 53 -5.93 5.54 4.88
CA ALA A 53 -5.09 6.02 5.97
C ALA A 53 -5.42 7.45 6.40
N LEU A 54 -5.73 8.34 5.46
CA LEU A 54 -5.82 9.78 5.72
C LEU A 54 -7.25 10.31 5.76
N SER A 55 -8.25 9.49 5.38
CA SER A 55 -9.67 9.84 5.55
C SER A 55 -10.11 9.76 7.01
N GLU A 56 -11.04 10.64 7.39
CA GLU A 56 -11.77 10.55 8.65
C GLU A 56 -12.87 9.49 8.50
N GLY A 57 -12.74 8.37 9.21
CA GLY A 57 -13.71 7.26 9.14
C GLY A 57 -13.86 6.64 7.75
N PRO A 58 -12.82 5.98 7.20
CA PRO A 58 -12.91 5.34 5.88
C PRO A 58 -14.08 4.36 5.84
N SER A 59 -14.86 4.35 4.76
CA SER A 59 -16.02 3.46 4.66
C SER A 59 -15.60 1.99 4.55
N ALA A 60 -16.50 1.07 4.91
CA ALA A 60 -16.25 -0.37 4.74
C ALA A 60 -15.94 -0.73 3.28
N GLU A 61 -16.54 -0.03 2.32
CA GLU A 61 -16.28 -0.21 0.89
C GLU A 61 -14.87 0.26 0.50
N MET A 62 -14.43 1.44 0.96
CA MET A 62 -13.07 1.94 0.71
C MET A 62 -12.02 0.98 1.23
N ARG A 63 -12.26 0.49 2.45
CA ARG A 63 -11.47 -0.57 3.05
C ARG A 63 -11.46 -1.80 2.13
N LEU A 64 -12.60 -2.43 1.90
CA LEU A 64 -12.69 -3.64 1.08
C LEU A 64 -11.99 -3.50 -0.28
N LYS A 65 -12.13 -2.33 -0.91
CA LYS A 65 -11.47 -2.01 -2.19
C LYS A 65 -9.95 -2.03 -2.09
N GLU A 66 -9.38 -1.40 -1.06
CA GLU A 66 -7.93 -1.42 -0.84
C GLU A 66 -7.41 -2.84 -0.55
N VAL A 67 -8.16 -3.70 0.16
CA VAL A 67 -7.70 -5.08 0.44
C VAL A 67 -7.58 -5.83 -0.87
N ARG A 68 -8.55 -5.62 -1.76
CA ARG A 68 -8.58 -6.26 -3.06
C ARG A 68 -7.47 -5.76 -3.97
N TRP A 69 -7.15 -4.47 -3.95
CA TRP A 69 -6.01 -3.94 -4.70
C TRP A 69 -4.69 -4.48 -4.20
N ALA A 70 -4.45 -4.45 -2.89
CA ALA A 70 -3.24 -5.02 -2.30
C ALA A 70 -3.14 -6.54 -2.57
N ALA A 71 -4.20 -7.31 -2.33
CA ALA A 71 -4.23 -8.73 -2.66
C ALA A 71 -3.98 -8.99 -4.16
N GLY A 72 -4.58 -8.19 -5.04
CA GLY A 72 -4.35 -8.25 -6.48
C GLY A 72 -2.87 -8.06 -6.84
N HIS A 73 -2.23 -7.06 -6.23
CA HIS A 73 -0.80 -6.79 -6.39
C HIS A 73 0.04 -8.02 -6.01
N GLY A 74 -0.19 -8.60 -4.84
CA GLY A 74 0.54 -9.80 -4.41
C GLY A 74 0.30 -11.02 -5.30
N LYS A 75 -0.94 -11.25 -5.74
CA LYS A 75 -1.27 -12.31 -6.70
C LYS A 75 -0.51 -12.10 -8.02
N HIS A 76 -0.46 -10.87 -8.51
CA HIS A 76 0.25 -10.56 -9.73
C HIS A 76 1.75 -10.84 -9.59
N ARG A 77 2.37 -10.55 -8.43
CA ARG A 77 3.77 -10.89 -8.18
C ARG A 77 4.04 -12.39 -8.29
N LEU A 78 3.13 -13.24 -7.81
CA LEU A 78 3.22 -14.69 -8.01
C LEU A 78 3.13 -15.06 -9.50
N GLU A 79 2.19 -14.47 -10.25
CA GLU A 79 2.02 -14.72 -11.70
C GLU A 79 3.28 -14.36 -12.50
N MET A 80 4.06 -13.40 -12.02
CA MET A 80 5.35 -13.01 -12.58
C MET A 80 6.52 -13.92 -12.16
N GLY A 81 6.27 -14.93 -11.32
CA GLY A 81 7.31 -15.83 -10.78
C GLY A 81 8.26 -15.14 -9.80
N LEU A 82 7.87 -14.00 -9.23
CA LEU A 82 8.66 -13.29 -8.24
C LEU A 82 8.48 -13.92 -6.87
N PRO A 83 9.51 -13.99 -6.01
CA PRO A 83 9.37 -14.52 -4.68
C PRO A 83 8.60 -13.56 -3.76
N ASP A 84 7.86 -14.11 -2.79
CA ASP A 84 7.01 -13.38 -1.85
C ASP A 84 7.74 -12.26 -1.09
N HIS A 85 9.02 -12.44 -0.77
CA HIS A 85 9.79 -11.46 -0.01
C HIS A 85 9.96 -10.12 -0.72
N ILE A 86 9.80 -10.08 -2.06
CA ILE A 86 9.79 -8.83 -2.83
C ILE A 86 8.69 -7.90 -2.33
N ILE A 87 7.53 -8.43 -1.93
CA ILE A 87 6.40 -7.63 -1.43
C ILE A 87 6.84 -6.76 -0.23
N PHE A 88 7.59 -7.31 0.72
CA PHE A 88 8.08 -6.54 1.87
C PHE A 88 9.00 -5.39 1.44
N ALA A 89 9.83 -5.66 0.44
CA ALA A 89 10.78 -4.68 -0.06
C ALA A 89 10.07 -3.55 -0.82
N GLU A 90 9.08 -3.87 -1.66
CA GLU A 90 8.24 -2.89 -2.36
C GLU A 90 7.49 -1.98 -1.39
N TYR A 91 6.82 -2.55 -0.37
CA TYR A 91 6.08 -1.77 0.62
C TYR A 91 6.99 -0.95 1.53
N ARG A 92 8.19 -1.45 1.87
CA ARG A 92 9.19 -0.67 2.61
C ARG A 92 9.61 0.57 1.84
N ILE A 93 9.90 0.43 0.54
CA ILE A 93 10.28 1.57 -0.30
C ILE A 93 9.09 2.52 -0.50
N LEU A 94 7.88 1.99 -0.69
CA LEU A 94 6.67 2.83 -0.86
C LEU A 94 6.42 3.69 0.38
N ARG A 95 6.54 3.08 1.56
CA ARG A 95 6.47 3.80 2.83
C ARG A 95 7.51 4.90 2.90
N GLN A 96 8.76 4.63 2.52
CA GLN A 96 9.82 5.62 2.56
C GLN A 96 9.56 6.80 1.60
N ALA A 97 9.11 6.53 0.37
CA ALA A 97 8.78 7.57 -0.60
C ALA A 97 7.62 8.46 -0.11
N LEU A 98 6.56 7.85 0.43
CA LEU A 98 5.44 8.57 1.05
C LEU A 98 5.90 9.44 2.23
N TRP A 99 6.78 8.92 3.09
CA TRP A 99 7.34 9.66 4.22
C TRP A 99 8.18 10.85 3.76
N ASN A 100 9.07 10.65 2.80
CA ASN A 100 9.92 11.71 2.25
C ASN A 100 9.04 12.84 1.69
N PHE A 101 8.02 12.49 0.90
CA PHE A 101 7.07 13.45 0.38
C PHE A 101 6.34 14.21 1.50
N VAL A 102 5.75 13.51 2.47
CA VAL A 102 4.96 14.14 3.54
C VAL A 102 5.81 15.03 4.43
N THR A 103 7.03 14.60 4.77
CA THR A 103 7.93 15.37 5.64
C THR A 103 8.51 16.61 4.94
N ALA A 104 8.72 16.56 3.63
CA ALA A 104 9.20 17.69 2.85
C ALA A 104 8.14 18.78 2.62
N ASN A 105 6.86 18.39 2.54
CA ASN A 105 5.79 19.29 2.08
C ASN A 105 4.83 19.78 3.16
N PHE A 106 4.89 19.24 4.38
CA PHE A 106 3.93 19.57 5.45
C PHE A 106 4.61 19.95 6.77
N PRO A 107 3.94 20.78 7.61
CA PRO A 107 4.43 21.06 8.96
C PRO A 107 4.64 19.78 9.77
N ALA A 108 5.69 19.76 10.61
CA ALA A 108 6.11 18.56 11.34
C ALA A 108 4.99 17.83 12.10
N ALA A 109 4.09 18.57 12.76
CA ALA A 109 2.96 17.98 13.47
C ALA A 109 1.99 17.23 12.53
N THR A 110 1.67 17.83 11.38
CA THR A 110 0.83 17.21 10.34
C THR A 110 1.54 16.03 9.70
N ALA A 111 2.83 16.19 9.39
CA ALA A 111 3.65 15.15 8.79
C ALA A 111 3.75 13.91 9.70
N HIS A 112 4.01 14.09 11.00
CA HIS A 112 4.06 12.99 11.96
C HIS A 112 2.73 12.23 12.04
N GLN A 113 1.60 12.94 12.09
CA GLN A 113 0.29 12.32 12.17
C GLN A 113 -0.03 11.51 10.91
N ALA A 114 0.22 12.06 9.72
CA ALA A 114 0.00 11.38 8.45
C ALA A 114 0.90 10.15 8.28
N THR A 115 2.20 10.31 8.57
CA THR A 115 3.22 9.24 8.56
C THR A 115 2.80 8.07 9.44
N PHE A 116 2.36 8.34 10.68
CA PHE A 116 1.89 7.30 11.59
C PHE A 116 0.69 6.51 11.04
N ARG A 117 -0.30 7.21 10.46
CA ARG A 117 -1.49 6.56 9.89
C ARG A 117 -1.15 5.73 8.65
N LEU A 118 -0.31 6.28 7.76
CA LEU A 118 0.18 5.57 6.57
C LEU A 118 0.93 4.29 6.95
N ASP A 119 1.74 4.32 8.01
CA ASP A 119 2.47 3.15 8.49
C ASP A 119 1.57 2.03 8.98
N ALA A 120 0.59 2.37 9.82
CA ALA A 120 -0.36 1.41 10.34
C ALA A 120 -1.14 0.73 9.19
N CYS A 121 -1.60 1.51 8.21
CA CYS A 121 -2.32 0.96 7.06
C CYS A 121 -1.41 0.20 6.09
N SER A 122 -0.15 0.61 5.92
CA SER A 122 0.82 -0.07 5.04
C SER A 122 1.12 -1.50 5.51
N THR A 123 1.10 -1.73 6.83
CA THR A 123 1.27 -3.07 7.42
C THR A 123 0.13 -4.00 6.99
N LEU A 124 -1.10 -3.50 6.97
CA LEU A 124 -2.27 -4.28 6.54
C LEU A 124 -2.31 -4.47 5.03
N ALA A 125 -1.92 -3.47 4.25
CA ALA A 125 -1.77 -3.61 2.81
C ALA A 125 -0.67 -4.63 2.45
N THR A 126 0.46 -4.63 3.16
CA THR A 126 1.51 -5.67 3.02
C THR A 126 0.94 -7.05 3.32
N LEU A 127 0.19 -7.21 4.42
CA LEU A 127 -0.44 -8.48 4.77
C LEU A 127 -1.46 -8.92 3.72
N ALA A 128 -2.29 -8.01 3.20
CA ALA A 128 -3.25 -8.29 2.14
C ALA A 128 -2.54 -8.75 0.86
N SER A 129 -1.45 -8.10 0.48
CA SER A 129 -0.58 -8.53 -0.63
C SER A 129 -0.03 -9.93 -0.41
N LEU A 130 0.51 -10.25 0.77
CA LEU A 130 1.00 -11.61 1.06
C LEU A 130 -0.12 -12.65 0.99
N ARG A 131 -1.32 -12.33 1.46
CA ARG A 131 -2.48 -13.23 1.35
C ARG A 131 -2.91 -13.42 -0.10
N GLY A 132 -2.85 -12.36 -0.91
CA GLY A 132 -3.07 -12.42 -2.36
C GLY A 132 -2.02 -13.23 -3.11
N TYR A 133 -0.75 -13.14 -2.69
CA TYR A 133 0.32 -14.00 -3.21
C TYR A 133 0.01 -15.47 -2.98
N HIS A 134 -0.50 -15.82 -1.80
CA HIS A 134 -0.97 -17.17 -1.46
C HIS A 134 -2.45 -17.42 -1.78
N TYR A 135 -3.05 -16.68 -2.73
CA TYR A 135 -4.48 -16.73 -3.03
C TYR A 135 -4.98 -18.15 -3.28
N ALA A 136 -4.26 -18.94 -4.09
CA ALA A 136 -4.66 -20.30 -4.46
C ALA A 136 -4.85 -21.21 -3.23
N ASP A 137 -4.03 -21.04 -2.19
CA ASP A 137 -4.13 -21.84 -0.96
C ASP A 137 -5.41 -21.53 -0.17
N PHE A 138 -5.81 -20.26 -0.13
CA PHE A 138 -7.05 -19.83 0.54
C PHE A 138 -8.30 -20.17 -0.28
N GLU A 139 -8.22 -19.99 -1.60
CA GLU A 139 -9.32 -20.31 -2.51
C GLU A 139 -9.61 -21.81 -2.51
N HIS A 140 -8.58 -22.66 -2.54
CA HIS A 140 -8.73 -24.12 -2.47
C HIS A 140 -9.45 -24.59 -1.20
N ARG A 141 -9.26 -23.87 -0.08
CA ARG A 141 -9.94 -24.14 1.19
C ARG A 141 -11.31 -23.45 1.32
N GLY A 142 -11.72 -22.64 0.34
CA GLY A 142 -12.95 -21.82 0.42
C GLY A 142 -12.89 -20.72 1.47
N GLU A 143 -11.69 -20.30 1.88
CA GLU A 143 -11.45 -19.34 2.98
C GLU A 143 -11.24 -17.90 2.48
N TRP A 144 -11.11 -17.70 1.17
CA TRP A 144 -10.74 -16.41 0.60
C TRP A 144 -11.70 -15.27 0.98
N PRO A 145 -13.04 -15.42 0.90
CA PRO A 145 -13.96 -14.36 1.32
C PRO A 145 -13.72 -13.91 2.77
N GLN A 146 -13.54 -14.87 3.69
CA GLN A 146 -13.32 -14.57 5.11
C GLN A 146 -11.93 -13.99 5.37
N VAL A 147 -10.93 -14.26 4.54
CA VAL A 147 -9.63 -13.58 4.62
C VAL A 147 -9.78 -12.11 4.26
N VAL A 148 -10.48 -11.82 3.17
CA VAL A 148 -10.70 -10.44 2.71
C VAL A 148 -11.50 -9.64 3.74
N ASP A 149 -12.61 -10.18 4.23
CA ASP A 149 -13.45 -9.50 5.22
C ASP A 149 -12.69 -9.23 6.52
N ARG A 150 -11.96 -10.23 7.05
CA ARG A 150 -11.14 -10.06 8.27
C ARG A 150 -10.02 -9.04 8.10
N LEU A 151 -9.47 -8.88 6.90
CA LEU A 151 -8.47 -7.84 6.63
C LEU A 151 -9.12 -6.46 6.58
N ALA A 152 -10.29 -6.35 5.94
CA ALA A 152 -11.03 -5.09 5.84
C ALA A 152 -11.52 -4.59 7.20
N ASP A 153 -11.85 -5.50 8.13
CA ASP A 153 -12.26 -5.18 9.49
C ASP A 153 -11.10 -4.79 10.41
N LYS A 154 -9.85 -5.14 10.05
CA LYS A 154 -8.66 -4.87 10.88
C LYS A 154 -8.07 -3.48 10.69
N TRP A 155 -8.54 -2.70 9.72
CA TRP A 155 -7.97 -1.37 9.54
C TRP A 155 -8.25 -0.45 10.70
N PRO A 156 -7.28 0.41 11.04
CA PRO A 156 -7.49 1.44 12.02
C PRO A 156 -8.64 2.34 11.59
N SER A 157 -9.54 2.61 12.53
CA SER A 157 -10.39 3.80 12.47
C SER A 157 -9.69 4.90 13.24
N TRP A 158 -9.72 6.09 12.65
CA TRP A 158 -9.16 7.27 13.29
C TRP A 158 -10.30 8.18 13.73
N PRO A 159 -10.18 8.82 14.91
CA PRO A 159 -11.07 9.90 15.28
C PRO A 159 -10.86 11.13 14.37
#